data_AF-A0A7T1I1S0-F1
#
_entry.id   AF-A0A7T1I1S0-F1
#
_cell.length_a   1.000
_cell.length_b   1.000
_cell.length_c   1.000
_cell.angle_alpha   90.00
_cell.angle_beta   90.00
_cell.angle_gamma   90.00
#
_symmetry.space_group_name_H-M   'P 1'
#
loop_
_entity.id
_entity.type
_entity.pdbx_description
1 polymer ?
#
loop_
_entity_poly.entity_id
_entity_poly.type
_entity_poly.pdbx_seq_one_letter_code
_entity_poly.pdbx_strand_id
1 'polypeptide(L)'
;MIDITNALWVLLLGSLLGLELIGKVPPTLHTPLMSGANAISGITVLASLTLIVRAGDQPALLLLGSLSLGFALFNVIGGFLVTDRMLAMFRRRGDR
;
A
#
# COMPACT_ATOMS: atom_id res chain seq x y z
N MET A 1 10.59 7.81 19.65
CA MET A 1 9.63 8.29 18.61
C MET A 1 10.44 9.03 17.56
N ILE A 2 10.06 8.98 16.29
CA ILE A 2 10.72 9.79 15.25
C ILE A 2 10.35 11.25 15.52
N ASP A 3 11.34 12.12 15.71
CA ASP A 3 11.09 13.57 15.86
C ASP A 3 10.51 14.17 14.58
N ILE A 4 9.79 15.28 14.71
CA ILE A 4 9.09 15.91 13.57
C ILE A 4 10.07 16.29 12.46
N THR A 5 11.28 16.73 12.81
CA THR A 5 12.35 17.02 11.86
C THR A 5 12.76 15.78 11.06
N ASN A 6 12.88 14.64 11.73
CA ASN A 6 13.23 13.37 11.09
C ASN A 6 12.07 12.86 10.21
N ALA A 7 10.82 13.06 10.63
CA ALA A 7 9.65 12.72 9.82
C ALA A 7 9.58 13.56 8.54
N LEU A 8 9.91 14.85 8.61
CA LEU A 8 10.01 15.73 7.44
C LEU A 8 11.12 15.27 6.49
N TRP A 9 12.28 14.85 7.00
CA TRP A 9 13.34 14.28 6.17
C TRP A 9 12.89 13.00 5.45
N VAL A 10 12.19 12.09 6.14
CA VAL A 10 11.64 10.88 5.52
C VAL A 10 10.63 11.21 4.43
N LEU A 11 9.72 12.16 4.68
CA LEU A 11 8.74 12.62 3.70
C LEU A 11 9.42 13.22 2.45
N LEU A 12 10.41 14.09 2.65
CA LEU A 12 11.08 14.82 1.59
C LEU A 12 11.96 13.88 0.76
N LEU A 13 12.80 13.08 1.39
CA LEU A 13 13.66 12.13 0.68
C LEU A 13 12.86 10.99 0.04
N GLY A 14 11.83 10.49 0.71
CA GLY A 14 10.97 9.42 0.20
C GLY A 14 10.15 9.86 -1.02
N SER A 15 9.63 11.10 -1.02
CA SER A 15 8.90 11.63 -2.18
C SER A 15 9.81 11.88 -3.39
N LEU A 16 11.00 12.45 -3.18
CA LEU A 16 11.99 12.61 -4.26
C LEU A 16 12.43 11.26 -4.84
N LEU A 17 12.66 10.27 -3.98
CA LEU A 17 12.96 8.90 -4.41
C LEU A 17 11.82 8.32 -5.26
N GLY A 18 10.57 8.51 -4.84
CA GLY A 18 9.39 8.07 -5.60
C GLY A 18 9.34 8.68 -7.00
N LEU A 19 9.61 9.98 -7.14
CA LEU A 19 9.64 10.68 -8.43
C LEU A 19 10.71 10.09 -9.37
N GLU A 20 11.93 9.89 -8.85
CA GLU A 20 13.06 9.36 -9.63
C GLU A 20 12.84 7.90 -10.06
N LEU A 21 12.22 7.08 -9.20
CA LEU A 21 11.90 5.68 -9.51
C LEU A 21 10.82 5.58 -10.58
N ILE A 22 9.72 6.31 -10.44
CA ILE A 22 8.60 6.26 -11.40
C ILE A 22 9.04 6.78 -12.78
N GLY A 23 9.90 7.81 -12.82
CA GLY A 23 10.45 8.35 -14.06
C GLY A 23 11.27 7.36 -14.89
N LYS A 24 11.73 6.25 -14.29
CA LYS A 24 12.52 5.20 -14.95
C LYS A 24 11.70 3.97 -15.36
N VAL A 25 10.39 3.97 -15.08
CA VAL A 25 9.51 2.85 -15.46
C VAL A 25 9.13 2.96 -16.94
N PRO A 26 9.29 1.89 -17.75
CA PRO A 26 8.91 1.94 -19.16
C PRO A 26 7.38 2.10 -19.33
N PRO A 27 6.91 2.74 -20.42
CA PRO A 27 5.48 3.06 -20.59
C PRO A 27 4.53 1.85 -20.55
N THR A 28 5.03 0.68 -20.96
CA THR A 28 4.28 -0.58 -20.96
C THR A 28 3.89 -1.04 -19.54
N LEU A 29 4.58 -0.55 -18.50
CA LEU A 29 4.34 -0.93 -17.12
C LEU A 29 3.55 0.11 -16.32
N HIS A 30 3.10 1.24 -16.89
CA HIS A 30 2.36 2.24 -16.12
C HIS A 30 1.04 1.71 -15.52
N THR A 31 0.31 0.86 -16.24
CA THR A 31 -0.94 0.27 -15.71
C THR A 31 -0.67 -0.76 -14.59
N PRO A 32 0.26 -1.72 -14.75
CA PRO A 32 0.72 -2.55 -13.63
C PRO A 32 1.26 -1.74 -12.45
N LEU A 33 2.03 -0.66 -12.71
CA LEU A 33 2.58 0.22 -11.69
C LEU A 33 1.48 0.95 -10.92
N MET A 34 0.45 1.45 -11.62
CA MET A 34 -0.71 2.09 -10.99
C MET A 34 -1.44 1.11 -10.06
N SER A 35 -1.65 -0.12 -10.51
CA SER A 35 -2.23 -1.20 -9.69
C SER A 35 -1.35 -1.54 -8.48
N GLY A 36 -0.04 -1.65 -8.68
CA GLY A 36 0.92 -1.93 -7.61
C GLY A 36 0.99 -0.82 -6.56
N ALA A 37 1.00 0.45 -6.98
CA ALA A 37 0.96 1.59 -6.07
C ALA A 37 -0.35 1.62 -5.25
N ASN A 38 -1.47 1.21 -5.84
CA ASN A 38 -2.71 1.02 -5.10
C ASN A 38 -2.56 -0.08 -4.02
N ALA A 39 -1.99 -1.23 -4.36
CA ALA A 39 -1.73 -2.30 -3.38
C ALA A 39 -0.84 -1.86 -2.21
N ILE A 40 0.20 -1.06 -2.49
CA ILE A 40 1.11 -0.50 -1.47
C ILE A 40 0.37 0.49 -0.54
N SER A 41 -0.62 1.23 -1.05
CA SER A 41 -1.46 2.11 -0.22
C SER A 41 -2.21 1.35 0.88
N GLY A 42 -2.35 0.03 0.75
CA GLY A 42 -2.88 -0.86 1.77
C GLY A 42 -2.07 -0.92 3.08
N ILE A 43 -0.96 -0.18 3.21
CA ILE A 43 -0.27 0.06 4.49
C ILE A 43 -1.21 0.62 5.58
N THR A 44 -2.36 1.17 5.20
CA THR A 44 -3.46 1.55 6.11
C THR A 44 -3.89 0.43 7.06
N VAL A 45 -3.63 -0.85 6.76
CA VAL A 45 -3.82 -1.97 7.69
C VAL A 45 -3.15 -1.69 9.05
N LEU A 46 -1.96 -1.09 9.06
CA LEU A 46 -1.25 -0.75 10.30
C LEU A 46 -2.02 0.29 11.13
N ALA A 47 -2.65 1.25 10.47
CA ALA A 47 -3.49 2.24 11.14
C ALA A 47 -4.75 1.59 11.73
N SER A 48 -5.40 0.69 10.99
CA SER A 48 -6.57 -0.06 11.47
C SER A 48 -6.22 -0.92 12.69
N LEU A 49 -5.09 -1.64 12.66
CA LEU A 49 -4.62 -2.42 13.79
C LEU A 49 -4.29 -1.54 15.00
N THR A 50 -3.64 -0.40 14.78
CA THR A 50 -3.35 0.56 15.86
C THR A 50 -4.63 1.11 16.48
N LEU A 51 -5.67 1.39 15.67
CA LEU A 51 -6.96 1.84 16.16
C LEU A 51 -7.63 0.77 17.03
N ILE A 52 -7.65 -0.48 16.58
CA ILE A 52 -8.24 -1.60 17.35
C ILE A 52 -7.52 -1.76 18.69
N VAL A 53 -6.19 -1.75 18.69
CA VAL A 53 -5.39 -1.89 19.93
C VAL A 53 -5.67 -0.73 20.90
N ARG A 54 -5.86 0.49 20.40
CA ARG A 54 -6.13 1.68 21.22
C ARG A 54 -7.60 1.84 21.63
N ALA A 55 -8.51 1.10 21.02
CA ALA A 55 -9.94 1.21 21.27
C ALA A 55 -10.33 0.79 22.70
N GLY A 56 -9.58 -0.12 23.32
CA GLY A 56 -9.94 -0.69 24.63
C GLY A 56 -11.35 -1.30 24.61
N ASP A 57 -12.15 -1.01 25.64
CA ASP A 57 -13.52 -1.51 25.77
C ASP A 57 -14.57 -0.65 25.05
N GLN A 58 -14.17 0.28 24.16
CA GLN A 58 -15.11 1.15 23.46
C GLN A 58 -15.68 0.44 22.22
N PRO A 59 -16.95 -0.04 22.25
CA PRO A 59 -17.49 -0.89 21.20
C PRO A 59 -17.57 -0.18 19.84
N ALA A 60 -17.83 1.13 19.83
CA ALA A 60 -17.87 1.92 18.61
C ALA A 60 -16.50 1.99 17.90
N LEU A 61 -15.42 2.16 18.66
CA LEU A 61 -14.06 2.20 18.10
C LEU A 61 -13.61 0.83 17.62
N LEU A 62 -13.97 -0.25 18.34
CA LEU A 62 -13.72 -1.62 17.91
C LEU A 62 -14.45 -1.95 16.60
N LEU A 63 -15.70 -1.52 16.45
CA LEU A 63 -16.46 -1.70 15.23
C LEU A 63 -15.83 -0.94 14.05
N LEU A 64 -15.49 0.34 14.25
CA LEU A 64 -14.82 1.15 13.23
C LEU A 64 -13.45 0.58 12.85
N GLY A 65 -12.67 0.12 13.82
CA GLY A 65 -11.39 -0.53 13.58
C GLY A 65 -11.52 -1.82 12.78
N SER A 66 -12.53 -2.63 13.11
CA SER A 66 -12.81 -3.88 12.39
C SER A 66 -13.23 -3.62 10.94
N LEU A 67 -14.10 -2.64 10.70
CA LEU A 67 -14.49 -2.24 9.34
C LEU A 67 -13.31 -1.65 8.56
N SER A 68 -12.53 -0.78 9.20
CA SER A 68 -11.31 -0.20 8.62
C SER A 68 -10.33 -1.30 8.21
N LEU A 69 -10.12 -2.30 9.06
CA LEU A 69 -9.26 -3.44 8.78
C LEU A 69 -9.78 -4.24 7.58
N GLY A 70 -11.09 -4.49 7.51
CA GLY A 70 -11.72 -5.16 6.37
C GLY A 70 -11.45 -4.44 5.04
N PHE A 71 -11.65 -3.12 5.00
CA PHE A 71 -11.35 -2.32 3.80
C PHE A 71 -9.86 -2.29 3.45
N ALA A 72 -9.00 -2.18 4.46
CA ALA A 72 -7.55 -2.17 4.26
C ALA A 72 -7.06 -3.52 3.70
N LEU A 73 -7.58 -4.64 4.21
CA LEU A 73 -7.30 -5.97 3.68
C LEU A 73 -7.81 -6.15 2.25
N PHE A 74 -9.01 -5.65 1.93
CA PHE A 74 -9.53 -5.68 0.56
C PHE A 74 -8.62 -4.93 -0.41
N ASN A 75 -8.10 -3.76 -0.01
CA ASN A 75 -7.15 -2.98 -0.80
C ASN A 75 -5.84 -3.76 -1.02
N VAL A 76 -5.21 -4.27 0.05
CA VAL A 76 -3.96 -5.04 -0.05
C VAL A 76 -4.15 -6.27 -0.94
N ILE A 77 -5.10 -7.15 -0.60
CA ILE A 77 -5.28 -8.44 -1.28
C ILE A 77 -5.72 -8.22 -2.73
N GLY A 78 -6.73 -7.36 -2.94
CA GLY A 78 -7.23 -7.05 -4.28
C GLY A 78 -6.16 -6.39 -5.15
N GLY A 79 -5.43 -5.42 -4.60
CA GLY A 79 -4.35 -4.74 -5.29
C GLY A 79 -3.24 -5.69 -5.73
N PHE A 80 -2.75 -6.55 -4.83
CA PHE A 80 -1.69 -7.50 -5.19
C PHE A 80 -2.17 -8.57 -6.18
N LEU A 81 -3.40 -9.07 -6.04
CA LEU A 81 -3.95 -10.08 -6.96
C LEU A 81 -4.15 -9.53 -8.38
N VAL A 82 -4.61 -8.28 -8.51
CA VAL A 82 -4.74 -7.61 -9.81
C VAL A 82 -3.36 -7.33 -10.41
N THR A 83 -2.42 -6.86 -9.59
CA THR A 83 -1.04 -6.57 -10.05
C THR A 83 -0.33 -7.84 -10.53
N ASP A 84 -0.47 -8.95 -9.82
CA ASP A 84 0.07 -10.25 -10.23
C ASP A 84 -0.48 -10.71 -11.58
N ARG A 85 -1.81 -10.63 -11.77
CA ARG A 85 -2.44 -10.93 -13.06
C ARG A 85 -1.95 -10.03 -14.18
N MET A 86 -1.73 -8.75 -13.90
CA MET A 86 -1.18 -7.81 -14.89
C MET A 86 0.26 -8.15 -15.27
N LEU A 87 1.11 -8.46 -14.29
CA LEU A 87 2.51 -8.82 -14.52
C LEU A 87 2.67 -10.18 -15.19
N ALA A 88 1.75 -11.12 -14.93
CA ALA A 88 1.74 -12.42 -15.58
C ALA A 88 1.62 -12.31 -17.12
N MET A 89 1.04 -11.23 -17.65
CA MET A 89 0.93 -10.98 -19.09
C MET A 89 2.29 -10.70 -19.77
N PHE A 90 3.32 -10.37 -19.00
CA PHE A 90 4.69 -10.15 -19.51
C PHE A 90 5.55 -11.43 -19.50
N ARG A 91 5.07 -12.53 -18.92
CA ARG A 91 5.78 -13.82 -18.93
C ARG A 91 5.72 -14.43 -20.33
N ARG A 92 6.88 -14.82 -20.88
CA ARG A 92 6.93 -15.58 -22.14
C ARG A 92 6.40 -16.99 -21.93
N ARG A 93 5.71 -17.52 -22.94
CA ARG A 93 5.19 -18.90 -22.96
C ARG A 93 6.37 -19.88 -22.93
N GLY A 94 6.74 -20.39 -21.75
CA GLY A 94 7.85 -21.33 -21.57
C GLY A 94 8.65 -21.16 -20.28
N ASP A 95 8.62 -19.98 -19.66
CA ASP A 95 9.29 -19.75 -18.37
C ASP A 95 8.38 -20.21 -17.22
N ARG A 96 8.68 -21.40 -16.69
CA ARG A 96 8.08 -21.92 -15.44
C ARG A 96 8.55 -21.09 -14.26
#